data_AF-A0A7X1NWE6-F1
#
_entry.id   AF-A0A7X1NWE6-F1
#
_cell.length_a   1.000
_cell.length_b   1.000
_cell.length_c   1.000
_cell.angle_alpha   90.00
_cell.angle_beta   90.00
_cell.angle_gamma   90.00
#
_symmetry.space_group_name_H-M   'P 1'
#
loop_
_entity.id
_entity.type
_entity.pdbx_description
1 polymer ?
#
loop_
_entity_poly.entity_id
_entity_poly.type
_entity_poly.pdbx_seq_one_letter_code
_entity_poly.pdbx_strand_id
1 'polypeptide(L)'
;MSLTDAEARVLLALRVGADLLRHLRQTGRGPYYTLAGRRLSVVTVKGLEGRGFITLEGGPGQARATYALTERGEAALAGWEEKRPLDLP
;
A
#
# COMPACT_ATOMS: atom_id res chain seq x y z
N MET A 1 6.20 9.04 -13.40
CA MET A 1 4.77 9.13 -13.04
C MET A 1 4.66 9.50 -11.58
N SER A 2 3.86 10.50 -11.23
CA SER A 2 3.56 10.83 -9.83
C SER A 2 2.63 9.79 -9.21
N LEU A 3 2.54 9.77 -7.87
CA LEU A 3 1.51 9.01 -7.17
C LEU A 3 0.12 9.53 -7.56
N THR A 4 -0.84 8.63 -7.67
CA THR A 4 -2.27 8.98 -7.67
C THR A 4 -2.75 9.24 -6.24
N ASP A 5 -3.88 9.94 -6.07
CA ASP A 5 -4.47 10.19 -4.75
C ASP A 5 -4.79 8.91 -3.97
N ALA A 6 -5.25 7.87 -4.66
CA ALA A 6 -5.51 6.58 -4.03
C ALA A 6 -4.22 5.91 -3.52
N GLU A 7 -3.15 6.00 -4.29
CA GLU A 7 -1.83 5.45 -3.92
C GLU A 7 -1.21 6.23 -2.75
N ALA A 8 -1.25 7.56 -2.81
CA ALA A 8 -0.75 8.41 -1.74
C ALA A 8 -1.49 8.15 -0.42
N ARG A 9 -2.82 7.96 -0.45
CA ARG A 9 -3.60 7.59 0.75
C ARG A 9 -3.18 6.26 1.35
N VAL A 10 -2.81 5.27 0.53
CA VAL A 10 -2.31 3.98 1.02
C VAL A 10 -0.95 4.15 1.68
N LEU A 11 -0.03 4.88 1.05
CA LEU A 11 1.30 5.13 1.62
C LEU A 11 1.21 5.95 2.92
N LEU A 12 0.34 6.96 2.98
CA LEU A 12 0.08 7.75 4.19
C LEU A 12 -0.46 6.87 5.32
N ALA A 13 -1.40 5.97 5.01
CA ALA A 13 -1.94 5.04 6.00
C ALA A 13 -0.85 4.12 6.56
N LEU A 14 0.04 3.60 5.71
CA LEU A 14 1.19 2.81 6.15
C LEU A 14 2.16 3.61 7.02
N ARG A 15 2.47 4.86 6.65
CA ARG A 15 3.32 5.76 7.44
C ARG A 15 2.77 5.99 8.85
N VAL A 16 1.45 6.06 9.02
CA VAL A 16 0.81 6.21 10.34
C VAL A 16 0.55 4.86 11.05
N GLY A 17 1.09 3.75 10.53
CA GLY A 17 1.04 2.43 11.16
C GLY A 17 -0.21 1.59 10.85
N ALA A 18 -0.96 1.90 9.80
CA ALA A 18 -2.10 1.08 9.39
C ALA A 18 -1.65 -0.26 8.78
N ASP A 19 -2.33 -1.34 9.15
CA ASP A 19 -2.08 -2.66 8.58
C ASP A 19 -2.56 -2.76 7.12
N LEU A 20 -1.61 -2.96 6.19
CA LEU A 20 -1.89 -3.47 4.85
C LEU A 20 -1.61 -4.97 4.81
N LEU A 21 -2.65 -5.74 4.51
CA LEU A 21 -2.63 -7.20 4.60
C LEU A 21 -2.97 -7.84 3.26
N ARG A 22 -2.22 -8.88 2.91
CA ARG A 22 -2.60 -9.86 1.88
C ARG A 22 -3.30 -11.04 2.54
N HIS A 23 -4.44 -11.43 1.99
CA HIS A 23 -5.19 -12.60 2.40
C HIS A 23 -5.25 -13.60 1.25
N LEU A 24 -4.81 -14.84 1.50
CA LEU A 24 -4.99 -15.94 0.55
C LEU A 24 -6.43 -16.49 0.65
N ARG A 25 -7.01 -16.89 -0.48
CA ARG A 25 -8.32 -17.53 -0.51
C ARG A 25 -8.15 -19.04 -0.59
N GLN A 26 -8.93 -19.77 0.20
CA GLN A 26 -8.96 -21.24 0.16
C GLN A 26 -9.61 -21.80 -1.12
N THR A 27 -10.29 -20.95 -1.90
CA THR A 27 -11.05 -21.33 -3.10
C THR A 27 -10.23 -21.34 -4.40
N GLY A 28 -8.91 -21.18 -4.33
CA GLY A 28 -8.04 -21.09 -5.52
C GLY A 28 -8.13 -19.76 -6.30
N ARG A 29 -9.02 -18.84 -5.90
CA ARG A 29 -9.04 -17.47 -6.43
C ARG A 29 -7.85 -16.67 -5.90
N GLY A 30 -7.38 -15.70 -6.68
CA GLY A 30 -6.26 -14.82 -6.29
C GLY A 30 -6.46 -14.08 -4.96
N PRO A 31 -5.37 -13.54 -4.38
CA PRO A 31 -5.41 -12.91 -3.06
C PRO A 31 -6.34 -11.70 -3.04
N TYR A 32 -6.75 -11.31 -1.84
CA TYR A 32 -7.35 -10.00 -1.63
C TYR A 32 -6.60 -9.21 -0.58
N TYR A 33 -6.79 -7.90 -0.63
CA TYR A 33 -6.02 -6.98 0.20
C TYR A 33 -6.94 -6.15 1.07
N THR A 34 -6.48 -5.86 2.29
CA THR A 34 -7.15 -4.95 3.19
C THR A 34 -6.19 -3.93 3.76
N LEU A 35 -6.61 -2.67 3.83
CA LEU A 35 -5.91 -1.59 4.52
C LEU A 35 -6.78 -1.13 5.69
N ALA A 36 -6.25 -1.17 6.92
CA ALA A 36 -7.01 -0.85 8.13
C ALA A 36 -8.36 -1.60 8.20
N GLY A 37 -8.36 -2.89 7.84
CA GLY A 37 -9.55 -3.75 7.81
C GLY A 37 -10.51 -3.53 6.63
N ARG A 38 -10.30 -2.51 5.78
CA ARG A 38 -11.15 -2.22 4.61
C ARG A 38 -10.58 -2.82 3.33
N ARG A 39 -11.45 -3.30 2.44
CA ARG A 39 -11.08 -3.89 1.15
C ARG A 39 -10.32 -2.87 0.29
N LEU A 40 -9.15 -3.27 -0.20
CA LEU A 40 -8.33 -2.46 -1.10
C LEU A 40 -8.27 -3.09 -2.50
N SER A 41 -8.19 -2.24 -3.53
CA SER A 41 -8.02 -2.70 -4.91
C SER A 41 -6.69 -3.43 -5.08
N VAL A 42 -6.75 -4.60 -5.73
CA VAL A 42 -5.56 -5.39 -6.10
C VAL A 42 -4.64 -4.58 -7.01
N VAL A 43 -5.22 -3.79 -7.93
CA VAL A 43 -4.45 -2.96 -8.88
C VAL A 43 -3.63 -1.91 -8.15
N THR A 44 -4.20 -1.26 -7.13
CA THR A 44 -3.48 -0.27 -6.30
C THR A 44 -2.29 -0.92 -5.59
N VAL A 45 -2.51 -2.07 -4.95
CA VAL A 45 -1.41 -2.77 -4.25
C VAL A 45 -0.33 -3.21 -5.23
N LYS A 46 -0.70 -3.80 -6.37
CA LYS A 46 0.26 -4.25 -7.38
C LYS A 46 1.02 -3.10 -8.03
N GLY A 47 0.38 -1.95 -8.23
CA GLY A 47 1.05 -0.74 -8.72
C GLY A 47 2.06 -0.19 -7.72
N LEU A 48 1.77 -0.24 -6.42
CA LEU A 48 2.70 0.18 -5.36
C LEU A 48 3.87 -0.81 -5.21
N GLU A 49 3.57 -2.11 -5.18
CA GLU A 49 4.55 -3.21 -5.08
C GLU A 49 5.49 -3.22 -6.30
N GLY A 50 4.94 -3.14 -7.52
CA GLY A 50 5.72 -3.14 -8.76
C GLY A 50 6.64 -1.92 -8.93
N ARG A 51 6.35 -0.80 -8.24
CA ARG A 51 7.24 0.38 -8.18
C ARG A 51 8.21 0.35 -6.99
N GLY A 52 8.13 -0.67 -6.15
CA GLY A 52 8.95 -0.83 -4.96
C GLY A 52 8.64 0.18 -3.85
N PHE A 53 7.43 0.73 -3.79
CA PHE A 53 7.01 1.66 -2.73
C PHE A 53 6.57 0.95 -1.46
N ILE A 54 6.15 -0.30 -1.59
CA ILE A 54 5.81 -1.17 -0.47
C ILE A 54 6.50 -2.51 -0.69
N THR A 55 6.80 -3.22 0.39
CA THR A 55 7.36 -4.56 0.36
C THR A 55 6.52 -5.50 1.19
N LEU A 56 6.40 -6.74 0.76
CA LEU A 56 5.71 -7.78 1.51
C LEU A 56 6.62 -8.27 2.64
N GLU A 57 6.12 -8.23 3.86
CA GLU A 57 6.73 -8.80 5.04
C GLU A 57 6.02 -10.14 5.37
N GLY A 58 6.80 -11.21 5.42
CA GLY A 58 6.32 -12.56 5.70
C GLY A 58 6.83 -13.60 4.70
N GLY A 59 6.93 -14.85 5.16
CA GLY A 59 7.44 -15.95 4.34
C GLY A 59 6.43 -16.44 3.29
N PRO A 60 6.91 -17.14 2.24
CA PRO A 60 6.03 -17.79 1.27
C PRO A 60 5.05 -18.75 1.97
N GLY A 61 3.78 -18.72 1.56
CA GLY A 61 2.75 -19.65 2.06
C GLY A 61 1.97 -19.18 3.30
N GLN A 62 2.27 -18.01 3.88
CA GLN A 62 1.45 -17.48 4.98
C GLN A 62 0.06 -17.04 4.49
N ALA A 63 -0.98 -17.48 5.22
CA ALA A 63 -2.38 -17.16 4.91
C ALA A 63 -2.67 -15.64 5.00
N ARG A 64 -1.95 -14.95 5.90
CA ARG A 64 -1.94 -13.51 6.08
C ARG A 64 -0.48 -13.04 6.04
N ALA A 65 -0.18 -12.05 5.21
CA ALA A 65 1.12 -11.39 5.15
C ALA A 65 0.93 -9.87 5.19
N THR A 66 1.84 -9.16 5.85
CA THR A 66 1.80 -7.70 6.02
C THR A 66 2.62 -7.01 4.93
N TYR A 67 2.36 -5.74 4.69
CA TYR A 67 3.21 -4.91 3.84
C TYR A 67 3.79 -3.76 4.66
N ALA A 68 5.07 -3.48 4.44
CA ALA A 68 5.74 -2.30 4.97
C ALA A 68 5.99 -1.26 3.88
N LEU A 69 6.01 0.00 4.30
CA LEU A 69 6.44 1.13 3.48
C LEU A 69 7.95 1.08 3.30
N THR A 70 8.44 1.25 2.07
CA THR A 70 9.89 1.30 1.79
C THR A 70 10.41 2.75 1.87
N GLU A 71 11.73 2.92 1.98
CA GLU A 71 12.37 4.25 1.87
C GLU A 71 12.00 4.96 0.55
N ARG A 72 11.90 4.19 -0.54
CA ARG A 72 11.47 4.72 -1.85
C ARG A 72 10.00 5.17 -1.82
N GLY A 73 9.14 4.43 -1.13
CA GLY A 73 7.75 4.81 -0.91
C GLY A 73 7.61 6.07 -0.07
N GLU A 74 8.43 6.22 0.97
CA GLU A 74 8.52 7.43 1.79
C GLU A 74 8.91 8.65 0.96
N ALA A 75 9.99 8.54 0.17
CA ALA A 75 10.45 9.63 -0.69
C ALA A 75 9.41 10.01 -1.76
N ALA A 76 8.72 9.01 -2.34
CA ALA A 76 7.67 9.25 -3.31
C ALA A 76 6.46 9.97 -2.69
N LEU A 77 6.09 9.61 -1.45
CA LEU A 77 5.02 10.26 -0.71
C LEU A 77 5.38 11.71 -0.35
N ALA A 78 6.59 11.95 0.17
CA ALA A 78 7.09 13.30 0.46
C ALA A 78 7.06 14.21 -0.79
N GLY A 79 7.58 13.72 -1.92
CA GLY A 79 7.56 14.48 -3.18
C GLY A 79 6.17 14.65 -3.81
N TRP A 80 5.16 13.92 -3.34
CA TRP A 80 3.76 14.15 -3.69
C TRP A 80 3.11 15.18 -2.75
N GLU A 81 3.44 15.15 -1.46
CA GLU A 81 2.99 16.13 -0.46
C GLU A 81 3.49 17.53 -0.79
N GLU A 82 4.76 17.69 -1.18
CA GLU A 82 5.35 18.97 -1.60
C GLU A 82 4.66 19.59 -2.83
N LYS A 83 4.03 18.77 -3.68
CA LYS A 83 3.37 19.21 -4.92
C LYS A 83 1.90 19.53 -4.73
N ARG A 84 1.33 19.25 -3.55
CA ARG A 84 -0.02 19.70 -3.20
C ARG A 84 0.12 21.01 -2.43
N PRO A 85 -0.45 22.13 -2.91
CA PRO A 85 -0.71 23.25 -2.05
C PRO A 85 -1.51 22.72 -0.85
N LEU A 86 -1.13 23.10 0.36
CA LEU A 86 -1.92 22.90 1.56
C LEU A 86 -3.25 23.67 1.42
N ASP A 87 -4.19 23.14 0.65
CA ASP A 87 -5.61 23.43 0.84
C ASP A 87 -6.06 22.63 2.08
N LEU A 88 -5.53 23.04 3.23
CA LEU A 88 -6.18 22.82 4.50
C LEU A 88 -7.43 23.71 4.53
N PRO A 89 -8.61 23.21 4.92
CA PRO A 89 -9.75 24.07 5.21
C PRO A 89 -9.44 25.05 6.36
#